data_AF-A0A3P7Z9I2-F1
#
_entry.id   AF-A0A3P7Z9I2-F1
#
_cell.length_a   1.000
_cell.length_b   1.000
_cell.length_c   1.000
_cell.angle_alpha   90.00
_cell.angle_beta   90.00
_cell.angle_gamma   90.00
#
_symmetry.space_group_name_H-M   'P 1'
#
loop_
_entity.id
_entity.type
_entity.pdbx_description
1 polymer ?
#
loop_
_entity_poly.entity_id
_entity_poly.type
_entity_poly.pdbx_seq_one_letter_code
_entity_poly.pdbx_strand_id
1 'polypeptide(L)'
;MRDKYLQGFEFHEDYQLYYNPVSGYYYDQNTALFYHPSTNCYYYYNNQTDSYVYYTRIPCEHIWTDKLAERKAVAMLGESFAAGMTQDEVDVFECLNSLLKVVLQIFDRNSVDCDILDDEISTHIQGGFFFVTYGILVGTYGERMDYAPCVRIIEKTSGVLHVVTITGAKIGTTLDCEIRLSSEQFSTSECSAVINYNETEQKYFMTVNGNDSEVFRNKLKVDMDEVLVIDHGDEWKFGEQEFLAHIHYGMKFGLLLLEFFPYTYL
;
A
#
# COMPACT_ATOMS: atom_id res chain seq x y z
N MET A 1 -8.31 -13.58 -28.91
CA MET A 1 -7.22 -12.70 -28.39
C MET A 1 -7.79 -11.43 -27.76
N ARG A 2 -9.09 -11.12 -27.90
CA ARG A 2 -9.73 -9.92 -27.35
C ARG A 2 -10.32 -10.14 -25.93
N ASP A 3 -10.03 -11.29 -25.31
CA ASP A 3 -10.99 -11.90 -24.38
C ASP A 3 -10.50 -12.04 -22.92
N LYS A 4 -9.26 -11.64 -22.58
CA LYS A 4 -8.74 -11.78 -21.20
C LYS A 4 -9.10 -10.60 -20.29
N TYR A 5 -8.91 -9.36 -20.76
CA TYR A 5 -9.09 -8.16 -19.93
C TYR A 5 -10.51 -7.57 -19.99
N LEU A 6 -11.33 -8.01 -20.93
CA LEU A 6 -12.76 -7.63 -21.04
C LEU A 6 -13.69 -8.62 -20.34
N GLN A 7 -13.15 -9.56 -19.56
CA GLN A 7 -13.96 -10.52 -18.83
C GLN A 7 -14.81 -9.79 -17.77
N GLY A 8 -16.13 -10.01 -17.79
CA GLY A 8 -17.08 -9.40 -16.84
C GLY A 8 -17.52 -7.97 -17.21
N PHE A 9 -17.18 -7.48 -18.40
CA PHE A 9 -17.68 -6.21 -18.91
C PHE A 9 -19.02 -6.40 -19.65
N GLU A 10 -20.01 -5.62 -19.26
CA GLU A 10 -21.38 -5.63 -19.79
C GLU A 10 -21.66 -4.32 -20.53
N PHE A 11 -22.24 -4.39 -21.74
CA PHE A 11 -22.49 -3.18 -22.52
C PHE A 11 -23.68 -2.38 -21.95
N HIS A 12 -23.46 -1.10 -21.69
CA HIS A 12 -24.46 -0.15 -21.23
C HIS A 12 -24.86 0.79 -22.38
N GLU A 13 -26.10 0.68 -22.84
CA GLU A 13 -26.61 1.43 -24.00
C GLU A 13 -26.65 2.95 -23.76
N ASP A 14 -26.98 3.41 -22.56
CA ASP A 14 -27.14 4.85 -22.27
C ASP A 14 -25.84 5.64 -22.48
N TYR A 15 -24.70 5.02 -22.20
CA TYR A 15 -23.38 5.64 -22.29
C TYR A 15 -22.57 5.16 -23.49
N GLN A 16 -23.03 4.12 -24.18
CA GLN A 16 -22.30 3.43 -25.25
C GLN A 16 -20.93 2.91 -24.78
N LEU A 17 -20.84 2.50 -23.52
CA LEU A 17 -19.63 1.99 -22.86
C LEU A 17 -19.89 0.61 -22.28
N TYR A 18 -18.84 -0.19 -22.09
CA TYR A 18 -18.93 -1.42 -21.34
C TYR A 18 -18.60 -1.17 -19.88
N TYR A 19 -19.42 -1.64 -18.94
CA TYR A 19 -19.21 -1.49 -17.52
C TYR A 19 -18.89 -2.83 -16.86
N ASN A 20 -17.95 -2.84 -15.93
CA ASN A 20 -17.67 -4.01 -15.12
C ASN A 20 -18.08 -3.75 -13.67
N PRO A 21 -19.12 -4.43 -13.14
CA PRO A 21 -19.61 -4.21 -11.78
C PRO A 21 -18.63 -4.68 -10.69
N VAL A 22 -17.68 -5.55 -11.04
CA VAL A 22 -16.68 -6.07 -10.09
C VAL A 22 -15.52 -5.09 -9.95
N SER A 23 -15.02 -4.55 -11.06
CA SER A 23 -13.89 -3.62 -11.03
C SER A 23 -14.30 -2.16 -10.91
N GLY A 24 -15.54 -1.80 -11.24
CA GLY A 24 -16.03 -0.41 -11.24
C GLY A 24 -15.63 0.40 -12.48
N TYR A 25 -14.91 -0.20 -13.43
CA TYR A 25 -14.44 0.48 -14.63
C TYR A 25 -15.47 0.46 -15.75
N TYR A 26 -15.52 1.56 -16.49
CA TYR A 26 -16.09 1.63 -17.81
C TYR A 26 -15.00 1.41 -18.85
N TYR A 27 -15.31 0.80 -19.99
CA TYR A 27 -14.43 0.58 -21.11
C TYR A 27 -15.06 1.12 -22.38
N ASP A 28 -14.33 1.97 -23.08
CA ASP A 28 -14.70 2.49 -24.39
C ASP A 28 -13.98 1.72 -25.49
N GLN A 29 -14.74 0.99 -26.30
CA GLN A 29 -14.20 0.22 -27.42
C GLN A 29 -13.62 1.09 -28.54
N ASN A 30 -14.01 2.36 -28.65
CA ASN A 30 -13.56 3.25 -29.71
C ASN A 30 -12.16 3.80 -29.42
N THR A 31 -11.89 4.12 -28.14
CA THR A 31 -10.61 4.66 -27.68
C THR A 31 -9.71 3.59 -27.07
N ALA A 32 -10.25 2.41 -26.76
CA ALA A 32 -9.61 1.34 -25.99
C ALA A 32 -9.14 1.78 -24.59
N LEU A 33 -9.81 2.80 -24.01
CA LEU A 33 -9.54 3.32 -22.68
C LEU A 33 -10.52 2.79 -21.65
N PHE A 34 -10.04 2.69 -20.42
CA PHE A 34 -10.80 2.36 -19.23
C PHE A 34 -10.99 3.63 -18.41
N TYR A 35 -12.21 3.90 -17.96
CA TYR A 35 -12.56 5.04 -17.14
C TYR A 35 -13.02 4.59 -15.76
N HIS A 36 -12.50 5.22 -14.71
CA HIS A 36 -12.92 4.98 -13.34
C HIS A 36 -13.65 6.20 -12.76
N PRO A 37 -14.97 6.09 -12.45
CA PRO A 37 -15.77 7.23 -12.04
C PRO A 37 -15.36 7.88 -10.72
N SER A 38 -14.82 7.13 -9.76
CA SER A 38 -14.47 7.70 -8.46
C SER A 38 -13.21 8.57 -8.50
N THR A 39 -12.28 8.25 -9.40
CA THR A 39 -11.00 8.98 -9.55
C THR A 39 -11.04 9.96 -10.72
N ASN A 40 -12.06 9.89 -11.58
CA ASN A 40 -12.16 10.62 -12.84
C ASN A 40 -10.96 10.40 -13.77
N CYS A 41 -10.35 9.22 -13.69
CA CYS A 41 -9.15 8.86 -14.44
C CYS A 41 -9.46 7.91 -15.59
N TYR A 42 -8.75 8.10 -16.68
CA TYR A 42 -8.63 7.19 -17.79
C TYR A 42 -7.33 6.40 -17.70
N TYR A 43 -7.39 5.15 -18.13
CA TYR A 43 -6.29 4.20 -18.13
C TYR A 43 -6.29 3.44 -19.46
N TYR A 44 -5.13 2.94 -19.87
CA TYR A 44 -5.05 1.89 -20.89
C TYR A 44 -4.54 0.60 -20.23
N TYR A 45 -4.93 -0.54 -20.80
CA TYR A 45 -4.46 -1.82 -20.30
C TYR A 45 -3.20 -2.26 -21.05
N ASN A 46 -2.12 -2.50 -20.31
CA ASN A 46 -0.87 -3.00 -20.85
C ASN A 46 -0.86 -4.54 -20.81
N ASN A 47 -1.00 -5.15 -21.99
CA ASN A 47 -1.01 -6.61 -22.15
C ASN A 47 0.32 -7.30 -21.77
N GLN A 48 1.44 -6.58 -21.76
CA GLN A 48 2.76 -7.16 -21.42
C GLN A 48 2.92 -7.31 -19.91
N THR A 49 2.44 -6.33 -19.15
CA THR A 49 2.55 -6.27 -17.69
C THR A 49 1.30 -6.72 -16.95
N ASP A 50 0.23 -7.04 -17.69
CA ASP A 50 -1.09 -7.40 -17.14
C ASP A 50 -1.60 -6.34 -16.13
N SER A 51 -1.46 -5.06 -16.49
CA SER A 51 -1.77 -3.95 -15.58
C SER A 51 -2.44 -2.77 -16.29
N TYR A 52 -3.23 -2.00 -15.53
CA TYR A 52 -3.78 -0.72 -15.97
C TYR A 52 -2.75 0.38 -15.75
N VAL A 53 -2.52 1.18 -16.78
CA VAL A 53 -1.56 2.30 -16.75
C VAL A 53 -2.34 3.60 -16.89
N TYR A 54 -2.07 4.55 -15.99
CA TYR A 54 -2.67 5.88 -16.00
C TYR A 54 -2.45 6.56 -17.35
N TYR A 55 -3.50 7.16 -17.89
CA TYR A 55 -3.48 7.92 -19.13
C TYR A 55 -3.71 9.40 -18.88
N THR A 56 -4.86 9.76 -18.29
CA THR A 56 -5.20 11.16 -18.00
C THR A 56 -6.34 11.23 -16.98
N ARG A 57 -6.45 12.34 -16.26
CA ARG A 57 -7.58 12.67 -15.39
C ARG A 57 -8.39 13.81 -16.00
N ILE A 58 -9.72 13.73 -15.88
CA ILE A 58 -10.63 14.78 -16.36
C ILE A 58 -10.39 16.05 -15.54
N PRO A 59 -10.15 17.22 -16.18
CA PRO A 59 -9.97 18.48 -15.47
C PRO A 59 -11.17 18.84 -14.57
N CYS A 60 -10.89 19.42 -13.41
CA CYS A 60 -11.89 19.87 -12.46
C CYS A 60 -11.55 21.31 -12.03
N GLU A 61 -12.57 22.16 -11.86
CA GLU A 61 -12.34 23.52 -11.37
C GLU A 61 -11.95 23.49 -9.88
N HIS A 62 -10.81 24.10 -9.57
CA HIS A 62 -10.30 24.27 -8.21
C HIS A 62 -9.41 25.51 -8.12
N ILE A 63 -9.08 25.91 -6.89
CA ILE A 63 -8.23 27.05 -6.60
C ILE A 63 -7.12 26.60 -5.64
N TRP A 64 -5.87 26.81 -6.06
CA TRP A 64 -4.70 26.71 -5.20
C TRP A 64 -4.47 28.03 -4.46
N THR A 65 -4.47 27.97 -3.13
CA THR A 65 -4.09 29.07 -2.25
C THR A 65 -2.57 29.15 -2.04
N ASP A 66 -1.87 28.01 -2.07
CA ASP A 66 -0.42 27.88 -1.99
C ASP A 66 0.16 27.47 -3.35
N LYS A 67 0.72 28.45 -4.08
CA LYS A 67 1.36 28.22 -5.39
C LYS A 67 2.57 27.30 -5.34
N LEU A 68 3.20 27.12 -4.18
CA LEU A 68 4.26 26.11 -4.03
C LEU A 68 3.65 24.71 -3.91
N ALA A 69 2.50 24.56 -3.25
CA ALA A 69 1.79 23.29 -3.19
C ALA A 69 1.32 22.86 -4.59
N GLU A 70 0.81 23.79 -5.40
CA GLU A 70 0.44 23.54 -6.80
C GLU A 70 1.62 23.01 -7.62
N ARG A 71 2.77 23.70 -7.58
CA ARG A 71 3.98 23.27 -8.29
C ARG A 71 4.43 21.87 -7.85
N LYS A 72 4.33 21.57 -6.56
CA LYS A 72 4.65 20.24 -6.01
C LYS A 72 3.67 19.17 -6.47
N ALA A 73 2.36 19.46 -6.48
CA ALA A 73 1.35 18.53 -6.96
C ALA A 73 1.60 18.19 -8.44
N VAL A 74 1.88 19.18 -9.28
CA VAL A 74 2.23 18.97 -10.70
C VAL A 74 3.50 18.13 -10.85
N ALA A 75 4.54 18.43 -10.08
CA ALA A 75 5.80 17.69 -10.14
C ALA A 75 5.67 16.22 -9.67
N MET A 76 4.80 15.95 -8.69
CA MET A 76 4.62 14.62 -8.10
C MET A 76 3.60 13.75 -8.83
N LEU A 77 2.48 14.35 -9.24
CA LEU A 77 1.31 13.64 -9.77
C LEU A 77 1.15 13.79 -11.28
N GLY A 78 1.86 14.75 -11.88
CA GLY A 78 1.70 15.16 -13.26
C GLY A 78 0.63 16.23 -13.44
N GLU A 79 0.81 17.05 -14.48
CA GLU A 79 -0.04 18.20 -14.79
C GLU A 79 -1.51 17.82 -14.95
N SER A 80 -1.79 16.77 -15.73
CA SER A 80 -3.15 16.28 -15.95
C SER A 80 -3.84 15.85 -14.66
N PHE A 81 -3.11 15.23 -13.73
CA PHE A 81 -3.70 14.76 -12.49
C PHE A 81 -4.00 15.95 -11.58
N ALA A 82 -3.04 16.86 -11.41
CA ALA A 82 -3.21 18.07 -10.61
C ALA A 82 -4.36 18.94 -11.13
N ALA A 83 -4.47 19.09 -12.46
CA ALA A 83 -5.58 19.81 -13.11
C ALA A 83 -6.96 19.16 -12.89
N GLY A 84 -7.00 17.85 -12.61
CA GLY A 84 -8.23 17.09 -12.35
C GLY A 84 -8.63 16.98 -10.88
N MET A 85 -7.85 17.55 -9.96
CA MET A 85 -8.14 17.53 -8.54
C MET A 85 -9.40 18.36 -8.22
N THR A 86 -10.24 17.81 -7.35
CA THR A 86 -11.36 18.51 -6.72
C THR A 86 -10.85 19.54 -5.70
N GLN A 87 -11.68 20.50 -5.33
CA GLN A 87 -11.29 21.49 -4.31
C GLN A 87 -10.90 20.82 -2.98
N ASP A 88 -11.64 19.79 -2.55
CA ASP A 88 -11.33 19.06 -1.32
C ASP A 88 -9.94 18.39 -1.38
N GLU A 89 -9.55 17.84 -2.54
CA GLU A 89 -8.20 17.28 -2.73
C GLU A 89 -7.11 18.33 -2.68
N VAL A 90 -7.35 19.49 -3.28
CA VAL A 90 -6.43 20.62 -3.25
C VAL A 90 -6.24 21.11 -1.82
N ASP A 91 -7.34 21.31 -1.09
CA ASP A 91 -7.31 21.75 0.31
C ASP A 91 -6.55 20.76 1.21
N VAL A 92 -6.76 19.45 1.01
CA VAL A 92 -6.01 18.40 1.71
C VAL A 92 -4.54 18.47 1.34
N PHE A 93 -4.19 18.58 0.05
CA PHE A 93 -2.81 18.65 -0.39
C PHE A 93 -2.08 19.87 0.21
N GLU A 94 -2.73 21.03 0.24
CA GLU A 94 -2.20 22.26 0.85
C GLU A 94 -2.03 22.13 2.36
N CYS A 95 -2.98 21.51 3.04
CA CYS A 95 -2.89 21.22 4.47
C CYS A 95 -1.68 20.32 4.77
N LEU A 96 -1.48 19.26 3.98
CA LEU A 96 -0.35 18.36 4.10
C LEU A 96 0.98 19.05 3.83
N ASN A 97 1.05 19.85 2.76
CA ASN A 97 2.24 20.63 2.45
C ASN A 97 2.58 21.61 3.59
N SER A 98 1.57 22.21 4.22
CA SER A 98 1.73 23.12 5.36
C SER A 98 2.23 22.40 6.62
N LEU A 99 1.64 21.25 6.96
CA LEU A 99 2.08 20.43 8.10
C LEU A 99 3.53 19.96 7.92
N LEU A 100 3.90 19.57 6.71
CA LEU A 100 5.26 19.16 6.41
C LEU A 100 6.27 20.29 6.60
N LYS A 101 5.95 21.50 6.15
CA LYS A 101 6.79 22.68 6.38
C LYS A 101 7.10 22.84 7.88
N VAL A 102 6.08 22.68 8.73
CA VAL A 102 6.24 22.74 10.20
C VAL A 102 7.13 21.61 10.72
N VAL A 103 6.93 20.38 10.25
CA VAL A 103 7.75 19.23 10.68
C VAL A 103 9.22 19.42 10.30
N LEU A 104 9.51 19.83 9.06
CA LEU A 104 10.89 20.07 8.60
C LEU A 104 11.57 21.16 9.44
N GLN A 105 10.86 22.22 9.79
CA GLN A 105 11.37 23.27 10.68
C GLN A 105 11.71 22.78 12.09
N ILE A 106 11.03 21.74 12.60
CA ILE A 106 11.32 21.14 13.92
C ILE A 106 12.64 20.35 13.88
N PHE A 107 12.92 19.67 12.77
CA PHE A 107 14.14 18.86 12.61
C PHE A 107 15.38 19.69 12.27
N ASP A 108 15.23 20.87 11.67
CA ASP A 108 16.35 21.69 11.17
C ASP A 108 16.71 22.88 12.08
N ARG A 109 16.87 22.63 13.39
CA ARG A 109 17.26 23.69 14.35
C ARG A 109 18.71 24.18 14.25
N ASN A 110 19.42 23.94 13.14
CA ASN A 110 20.84 24.34 12.98
C ASN A 110 21.25 24.93 11.61
N SER A 111 20.34 25.29 10.70
CA SER A 111 20.73 25.98 9.47
C SER A 111 19.62 26.89 8.93
N VAL A 112 20.03 28.04 8.40
CA VAL A 112 19.22 29.24 8.12
C VAL A 112 18.54 29.18 6.74
N ASP A 113 17.41 29.90 6.62
CA ASP A 113 16.62 30.30 5.44
C ASP A 113 15.87 29.21 4.65
N CYS A 114 14.56 29.10 4.92
CA CYS A 114 13.61 28.25 4.18
C CYS A 114 13.19 28.81 2.80
N ASP A 115 13.77 29.92 2.36
CA ASP A 115 13.42 30.55 1.08
C ASP A 115 14.34 30.09 -0.08
N ILE A 116 15.23 29.11 0.17
CA ILE A 116 16.07 28.47 -0.86
C ILE A 116 15.83 26.95 -0.83
N LEU A 117 14.60 26.51 -1.11
CA LEU A 117 14.29 25.11 -1.46
C LEU A 117 13.87 25.03 -2.94
N ASP A 118 14.42 25.92 -3.77
CA ASP A 118 13.92 26.15 -5.12
C ASP A 118 14.51 25.21 -6.18
N ASP A 119 15.59 24.45 -5.95
CA ASP A 119 16.13 23.58 -7.01
C ASP A 119 16.74 22.23 -6.57
N GLU A 120 16.89 21.96 -5.28
CA GLU A 120 17.53 20.70 -4.85
C GLU A 120 16.96 20.22 -3.51
N ILE A 121 15.73 19.72 -3.54
CA ILE A 121 15.25 18.87 -2.44
C ILE A 121 16.06 17.58 -2.52
N SER A 122 16.88 17.32 -1.49
CA SER A 122 17.57 16.05 -1.30
C SER A 122 16.62 14.90 -1.63
N THR A 123 17.03 14.04 -2.57
CA THR A 123 16.25 12.92 -3.10
C THR A 123 15.65 12.00 -2.02
N HIS A 124 16.22 12.01 -0.81
CA HIS A 124 15.72 11.27 0.36
C HIS A 124 14.48 11.91 1.02
N ILE A 125 14.39 13.24 1.08
CA ILE A 125 13.23 13.96 1.63
C ILE A 125 12.07 13.93 0.63
N GLN A 126 12.41 13.97 -0.67
CA GLN A 126 11.46 13.89 -1.78
C GLN A 126 10.75 12.52 -1.83
N GLY A 127 11.47 11.43 -1.53
CA GLY A 127 10.88 10.09 -1.38
C GLY A 127 9.86 10.03 -0.24
N GLY A 128 10.24 10.45 0.97
CA GLY A 128 9.31 10.49 2.11
C GLY A 128 8.09 11.39 1.89
N PHE A 129 8.28 12.52 1.20
CA PHE A 129 7.21 13.45 0.81
C PHE A 129 6.22 12.83 -0.18
N PHE A 130 6.74 12.11 -1.18
CA PHE A 130 5.92 11.34 -2.13
C PHE A 130 5.08 10.29 -1.39
N PHE A 131 5.69 9.47 -0.54
CA PHE A 131 4.97 8.41 0.17
C PHE A 131 3.85 8.93 1.09
N VAL A 132 4.07 10.01 1.83
CA VAL A 132 3.08 10.52 2.79
C VAL A 132 1.92 11.24 2.08
N THR A 133 2.21 12.16 1.16
CA THR A 133 1.17 12.93 0.48
C THR A 133 0.38 12.08 -0.50
N TYR A 134 1.04 11.19 -1.24
CA TYR A 134 0.37 10.22 -2.11
C TYR A 134 -0.43 9.21 -1.29
N GLY A 135 0.10 8.72 -0.16
CA GLY A 135 -0.62 7.79 0.72
C GLY A 135 -1.92 8.35 1.31
N ILE A 136 -1.99 9.66 1.56
CA ILE A 136 -3.19 10.33 2.09
C ILE A 136 -4.17 10.67 0.95
N LEU A 137 -3.67 11.15 -0.19
CA LEU A 137 -4.50 11.42 -1.37
C LEU A 137 -5.08 10.12 -1.96
N VAL A 138 -4.34 9.02 -2.00
CA VAL A 138 -4.83 7.70 -2.43
C VAL A 138 -5.66 7.03 -1.31
N GLY A 139 -5.51 7.45 -0.06
CA GLY A 139 -6.36 7.01 1.05
C GLY A 139 -7.80 7.51 0.97
N THR A 140 -8.06 8.66 0.34
CA THR A 140 -9.39 9.24 0.15
C THR A 140 -10.09 8.74 -1.12
N TYR A 141 -9.32 8.37 -2.15
CA TYR A 141 -9.80 7.77 -3.39
C TYR A 141 -9.56 6.28 -3.34
N GLY A 142 -10.58 5.49 -2.98
CA GLY A 142 -10.53 4.06 -2.71
C GLY A 142 -10.07 3.12 -3.85
N GLU A 143 -8.90 3.39 -4.44
CA GLU A 143 -8.16 2.50 -5.31
C GLU A 143 -6.78 2.25 -4.67
N ARG A 144 -6.72 1.13 -3.94
CA ARG A 144 -5.53 0.36 -3.54
C ARG A 144 -4.28 1.20 -3.23
N MET A 145 -4.19 1.61 -1.97
CA MET A 145 -2.95 1.99 -1.29
C MET A 145 -1.75 1.11 -1.71
N ASP A 146 -0.62 1.74 -2.01
CA ASP A 146 0.71 1.13 -1.92
C ASP A 146 1.07 0.95 -0.44
N TYR A 147 0.41 0.02 0.23
CA TYR A 147 0.88 -0.43 1.53
C TYR A 147 1.98 -1.45 1.29
N ALA A 148 3.07 -1.35 2.05
CA ALA A 148 3.98 -2.47 2.20
C ALA A 148 3.13 -3.70 2.60
N PRO A 149 3.41 -4.88 2.02
CA PRO A 149 2.75 -6.11 2.42
C PRO A 149 2.72 -6.19 3.95
N CYS A 150 1.60 -6.65 4.48
CA CYS A 150 1.46 -6.90 5.90
C CYS A 150 0.58 -8.11 6.14
N VAL A 151 0.80 -8.78 7.27
CA VAL A 151 -0.11 -9.79 7.77
C VAL A 151 -0.71 -9.29 9.09
N ARG A 152 -2.04 -9.30 9.14
CA ARG A 152 -2.81 -9.05 10.36
C ARG A 152 -2.97 -10.38 11.09
N ILE A 153 -2.43 -10.47 12.29
CA ILE A 153 -2.57 -11.61 13.19
C ILE A 153 -3.58 -11.21 14.26
N ILE A 154 -4.74 -11.84 14.26
CA ILE A 154 -5.89 -11.49 15.11
C ILE A 154 -6.06 -12.58 16.14
N GLU A 155 -5.93 -12.27 17.43
CA GLU A 155 -6.24 -13.22 18.50
C GLU A 155 -7.76 -13.42 18.59
N LYS A 156 -8.24 -14.66 18.46
CA LYS A 156 -9.68 -14.96 18.35
C LYS A 156 -10.45 -14.69 19.63
N THR A 157 -9.84 -14.91 20.79
CA THR A 157 -10.50 -14.79 22.11
C THR A 157 -10.63 -13.34 22.55
N SER A 158 -9.57 -12.55 22.39
CA SER A 158 -9.49 -11.16 22.83
C SER A 158 -9.89 -10.16 21.74
N GLY A 159 -9.79 -10.54 20.46
CA GLY A 159 -9.93 -9.65 19.31
C GLY A 159 -8.73 -8.71 19.09
N VAL A 160 -7.64 -8.88 19.85
CA VAL A 160 -6.44 -8.05 19.70
C VAL A 160 -5.84 -8.26 18.31
N LEU A 161 -5.53 -7.15 17.65
CA LEU A 161 -4.95 -7.10 16.33
C LEU A 161 -3.46 -6.77 16.41
N HIS A 162 -2.64 -7.64 15.85
CA HIS A 162 -1.22 -7.39 15.60
C HIS A 162 -0.99 -7.21 14.10
N VAL A 163 -0.31 -6.13 13.70
CA VAL A 163 0.05 -5.89 12.31
C VAL A 163 1.54 -6.17 12.14
N VAL A 164 1.86 -7.22 11.39
CA VAL A 164 3.23 -7.62 11.07
C VAL A 164 3.58 -7.11 9.69
N THR A 165 4.59 -6.23 9.61
CA THR A 165 5.06 -5.66 8.34
C THR A 165 6.15 -6.54 7.72
N ILE A 166 6.76 -6.09 6.61
CA ILE A 166 7.90 -6.77 5.98
C ILE A 166 9.10 -6.96 6.93
N THR A 167 9.17 -6.25 8.05
CA THR A 167 10.20 -6.44 9.09
C THR A 167 10.06 -7.76 9.84
N GLY A 168 8.93 -8.46 9.69
CA GLY A 168 8.63 -9.65 10.48
C GLY A 168 8.23 -9.34 11.92
N ALA A 169 8.06 -10.41 12.69
CA ALA A 169 7.73 -10.36 14.12
C ALA A 169 8.10 -11.68 14.81
N LYS A 170 8.43 -11.61 16.09
CA LYS A 170 8.60 -12.77 16.98
C LYS A 170 7.33 -13.01 17.79
N ILE A 171 7.01 -14.29 17.95
CA ILE A 171 5.90 -14.80 18.75
C ILE A 171 6.48 -15.61 19.89
N GLY A 172 6.14 -15.26 21.13
CA GLY A 172 6.68 -15.96 22.31
C GLY A 172 6.31 -15.29 23.61
N THR A 173 6.86 -15.80 24.71
CA THR A 173 6.58 -15.34 26.08
C THR A 173 7.57 -14.26 26.56
N THR A 174 8.65 -14.00 25.82
CA THR A 174 9.69 -13.05 26.19
C THR A 174 9.29 -11.60 25.92
N LEU A 175 9.95 -10.66 26.59
CA LEU A 175 9.66 -9.23 26.44
C LEU A 175 10.03 -8.68 25.06
N ASP A 176 10.96 -9.31 24.35
CA ASP A 176 11.39 -8.95 23.00
C ASP A 176 10.49 -9.50 21.89
N CYS A 177 9.43 -10.25 22.23
CA CYS A 177 8.42 -10.68 21.26
C CYS A 177 7.37 -9.59 21.05
N GLU A 178 7.11 -9.27 19.78
CA GLU A 178 6.05 -8.33 19.39
C GLU A 178 4.64 -8.92 19.59
N ILE A 179 4.50 -10.24 19.44
CA ILE A 179 3.25 -10.97 19.72
C ILE A 179 3.48 -11.83 20.96
N ARG A 180 2.82 -11.45 22.06
CA ARG A 180 3.03 -12.07 23.37
C ARG A 180 2.08 -13.23 23.61
N LEU A 181 2.68 -14.38 23.92
CA LEU A 181 1.97 -15.54 24.45
C LEU A 181 1.87 -15.45 25.97
N SER A 182 0.81 -16.05 26.52
CA SER A 182 0.56 -16.10 27.95
C SER A 182 1.57 -17.03 28.64
N SER A 183 2.31 -16.47 29.61
CA SER A 183 3.39 -17.14 30.33
C SER A 183 2.92 -18.28 31.26
N GLU A 184 1.61 -18.45 31.43
CA GLU A 184 1.02 -19.49 32.27
C GLU A 184 1.10 -20.89 31.65
N GLN A 185 1.46 -20.98 30.36
CA GLN A 185 1.37 -22.21 29.56
C GLN A 185 2.70 -22.72 29.01
N PHE A 186 3.77 -21.92 29.08
CA PHE A 186 5.09 -22.30 28.56
C PHE A 186 6.10 -22.36 29.71
N SER A 187 6.71 -23.53 29.90
CA SER A 187 7.65 -23.82 31.00
C SER A 187 8.99 -23.07 30.87
N THR A 188 9.27 -22.51 29.69
CA THR A 188 10.47 -21.72 29.39
C THR A 188 10.13 -20.41 28.68
N SER A 189 10.87 -19.36 29.00
CA SER A 189 10.80 -18.05 28.33
C SER A 189 11.44 -18.16 26.94
N GLU A 190 10.69 -18.67 25.96
CA GLU A 190 11.20 -18.97 24.63
C GLU A 190 10.45 -18.20 23.53
N CYS A 191 11.18 -17.93 22.45
CA CYS A 191 10.61 -17.52 21.17
C CYS A 191 10.02 -18.75 20.50
N SER A 192 8.69 -18.85 20.46
CA SER A 192 7.98 -20.01 19.93
C SER A 192 7.96 -20.02 18.40
N ALA A 193 7.87 -18.86 17.77
CA ALA A 193 7.91 -18.74 16.32
C ALA A 193 8.38 -17.36 15.84
N VAL A 194 8.83 -17.30 14.60
CA VAL A 194 9.22 -16.06 13.93
C VAL A 194 8.49 -15.96 12.60
N ILE A 195 7.87 -14.80 12.35
CA ILE A 195 7.31 -14.42 11.06
C ILE A 195 8.37 -13.63 10.31
N ASN A 196 8.69 -14.04 9.09
CA ASN A 196 9.58 -13.34 8.18
C ASN A 196 8.87 -13.05 6.86
N TYR A 197 9.27 -12.00 6.16
CA TYR A 197 8.81 -11.70 4.80
C TYR A 197 9.93 -11.98 3.80
N ASN A 198 9.61 -12.72 2.74
CA ASN A 198 10.52 -12.95 1.62
C ASN A 198 10.18 -11.97 0.49
N GLU A 199 11.08 -11.03 0.20
CA GLU A 199 10.87 -10.04 -0.84
C GLU A 199 10.86 -10.61 -2.26
N THR A 200 11.56 -11.72 -2.49
CA THR A 200 11.62 -12.39 -3.80
C THR A 200 10.34 -13.14 -4.11
N GLU A 201 9.81 -13.87 -3.12
CA GLU A 201 8.58 -14.65 -3.25
C GLU A 201 7.31 -13.85 -2.95
N GLN A 202 7.46 -12.64 -2.39
CA GLN A 202 6.39 -11.77 -1.93
C GLN A 202 5.41 -12.45 -0.96
N LYS A 203 5.96 -13.20 0.00
CA LYS A 203 5.21 -14.04 0.93
C LYS A 203 5.73 -13.94 2.36
N TYR A 204 4.82 -14.14 3.30
CA TYR A 204 5.14 -14.32 4.70
C TYR A 204 5.40 -15.80 5.00
N PHE A 205 6.40 -16.04 5.85
CA PHE A 205 6.79 -17.36 6.32
C PHE A 205 6.80 -17.38 7.84
N MET A 206 6.27 -18.45 8.42
CA MET A 206 6.34 -18.79 9.83
C MET A 206 7.43 -19.84 10.02
N THR A 207 8.35 -19.62 10.97
CA THR A 207 9.33 -20.62 11.42
C THR A 207 9.06 -20.91 12.89
N VAL A 208 8.80 -22.17 13.23
CA VAL A 208 8.49 -22.59 14.61
C VAL A 208 9.77 -23.08 15.29
N ASN A 209 10.19 -22.43 16.37
CA ASN A 209 11.51 -22.61 17.00
C ASN A 209 11.45 -23.27 18.39
N GLY A 210 10.27 -23.72 18.84
CA GLY A 210 10.06 -24.25 20.20
C GLY A 210 10.25 -25.76 20.31
N ASN A 211 10.98 -26.21 21.35
CA ASN A 211 11.30 -27.63 21.62
C ASN A 211 10.10 -28.52 21.98
N ASP A 212 8.96 -27.92 22.35
CA ASP A 212 7.73 -28.62 22.78
C ASP A 212 6.50 -28.02 22.09
N SER A 213 6.65 -27.68 20.80
CA SER A 213 5.69 -26.86 20.06
C SER A 213 4.33 -27.57 19.91
N GLU A 214 3.42 -27.27 20.85
CA GLU A 214 1.97 -27.39 20.69
C GLU A 214 1.46 -26.32 19.71
N VAL A 215 2.12 -26.23 18.55
CA VAL A 215 1.81 -25.29 17.48
C VAL A 215 1.03 -26.03 16.42
N PHE A 216 -0.15 -25.51 16.11
CA PHE A 216 -1.00 -26.08 15.08
C PHE A 216 -1.33 -25.02 14.03
N ARG A 217 -1.30 -25.43 12.76
CA ARG A 217 -1.83 -24.66 11.63
C ARG A 217 -3.05 -25.39 11.08
N ASN A 218 -4.20 -24.73 11.06
CA ASN A 218 -5.46 -25.30 10.58
C ASN A 218 -5.76 -26.69 11.20
N LYS A 219 -5.50 -26.82 12.52
CA LYS A 219 -5.64 -28.05 13.34
C LYS A 219 -4.62 -29.17 13.04
N LEU A 220 -3.69 -28.95 12.13
CA LEU A 220 -2.57 -29.85 11.87
C LEU A 220 -1.37 -29.42 12.71
N LYS A 221 -0.74 -30.38 13.38
CA LYS A 221 0.47 -30.11 14.16
C LYS A 221 1.62 -29.74 13.22
N VAL A 222 2.36 -28.71 13.60
CA VAL A 222 3.54 -28.21 12.88
C VAL A 222 4.79 -28.77 13.54
N ASP A 223 5.76 -29.23 12.75
CA ASP A 223 7.01 -29.77 13.25
C ASP A 223 8.01 -28.65 13.62
N MET A 224 9.00 -28.99 14.44
CA MET A 224 10.06 -28.06 14.81
C MET A 224 10.91 -27.66 13.61
N ASP A 225 11.37 -26.41 13.59
CA ASP A 225 12.15 -25.80 12.51
C ASP A 225 11.46 -25.85 11.13
N GLU A 226 10.16 -26.18 11.10
CA GLU A 226 9.38 -26.19 9.88
C GLU A 226 9.13 -24.74 9.43
N VAL A 227 9.44 -24.47 8.15
CA VAL A 227 9.22 -23.17 7.52
C VAL A 227 7.97 -23.27 6.66
N LEU A 228 6.91 -22.58 7.08
CA LEU A 228 5.60 -22.64 6.44
C LEU A 228 5.23 -21.29 5.84
N VAL A 229 4.69 -21.31 4.61
CA VAL A 229 4.03 -20.12 4.05
C VAL A 229 2.79 -19.81 4.88
N ILE A 230 2.62 -18.55 5.26
CA ILE A 230 1.37 -18.06 5.86
C ILE A 230 0.42 -17.72 4.72
N ASP A 231 -0.75 -18.32 4.72
CA ASP A 231 -1.83 -18.06 3.77
C ASP A 231 -2.98 -17.28 4.42
N HIS A 232 -3.74 -16.56 3.59
CA HIS A 232 -4.90 -15.82 4.06
C HIS A 232 -5.94 -16.77 4.64
N GLY A 233 -6.40 -16.50 5.86
CA GLY A 233 -7.37 -17.32 6.57
C GLY A 233 -6.75 -18.47 7.38
N ASP A 234 -5.41 -18.60 7.42
CA ASP A 234 -4.77 -19.59 8.28
C ASP A 234 -5.10 -19.36 9.75
N GLU A 235 -5.42 -20.45 10.44
CA GLU A 235 -5.61 -20.48 11.87
C GLU A 235 -4.37 -21.06 12.54
N TRP A 236 -3.71 -20.25 13.37
CA TRP A 236 -2.52 -20.64 14.13
C TRP A 236 -2.89 -20.80 15.61
N LYS A 237 -2.57 -21.94 16.20
CA LYS A 237 -2.78 -22.19 17.63
C LYS A 237 -1.43 -22.39 18.31
N PHE A 238 -1.18 -21.65 19.38
CA PHE A 238 0.00 -21.76 20.24
C PHE A 238 -0.48 -22.01 21.68
N GLY A 239 -0.32 -23.24 22.19
CA GLY A 239 -0.93 -23.62 23.46
C GLY A 239 -2.46 -23.50 23.34
N GLU A 240 -3.11 -22.71 24.19
CA GLU A 240 -4.56 -22.43 24.07
C GLU A 240 -4.91 -21.16 23.29
N GLN A 241 -3.92 -20.35 22.89
CA GLN A 241 -4.19 -19.11 22.15
C GLN A 241 -4.33 -19.40 20.65
N GLU A 242 -5.43 -18.93 20.07
CA GLU A 242 -5.73 -19.07 18.65
C GLU A 242 -5.67 -17.72 17.95
N PHE A 243 -5.01 -17.70 16.80
CA PHE A 243 -4.82 -16.55 15.96
C PHE A 243 -5.32 -16.82 14.54
N LEU A 244 -5.89 -15.79 13.92
CA LEU A 244 -6.31 -15.80 12.52
C LEU A 244 -5.39 -14.88 11.71
N ALA A 245 -4.84 -15.40 10.62
CA ALA A 245 -4.03 -14.63 9.69
C ALA A 245 -4.90 -14.00 8.59
N HIS A 246 -4.73 -12.71 8.35
CA HIS A 246 -5.32 -12.00 7.22
C HIS A 246 -4.23 -11.25 6.47
N ILE A 247 -4.00 -11.66 5.21
CA ILE A 247 -2.89 -11.14 4.40
C ILE A 247 -3.35 -9.97 3.55
N HIS A 248 -2.53 -8.94 3.62
CA HIS A 248 -2.53 -7.75 2.79
C HIS A 248 -1.26 -7.85 1.92
N TYR A 249 -1.39 -8.27 0.67
CA TYR A 249 -0.24 -8.58 -0.22
C TYR A 249 0.60 -7.36 -0.62
N GLY A 250 0.18 -6.17 -0.22
CA GLY A 250 0.73 -4.92 -0.70
C GLY A 250 0.36 -4.67 -2.15
N MET A 251 0.42 -3.42 -2.55
CA MET A 251 0.48 -3.06 -3.96
C MET A 251 1.85 -2.41 -4.16
N LYS A 252 2.63 -2.96 -5.09
CA LYS A 252 3.75 -2.22 -5.68
C LYS A 252 3.17 -1.55 -6.92
N PHE A 253 2.77 -0.29 -6.86
CA PHE A 253 3.09 0.56 -7.99
C PHE A 253 4.61 0.60 -8.06
N GLY A 254 5.14 -0.15 -9.03
CA GLY A 254 6.55 -0.11 -9.35
C GLY A 254 6.98 1.33 -9.56
N LEU A 255 8.28 1.53 -9.38
CA LEU A 255 9.09 2.63 -9.90
C LEU A 255 8.89 2.93 -11.41
N LEU A 256 7.78 2.57 -12.05
CA LEU A 256 7.47 2.87 -13.44
C LEU A 256 7.31 4.37 -13.72
N LEU A 257 7.20 5.26 -12.71
CA LEU A 257 7.36 6.71 -12.95
C LEU A 257 8.83 7.17 -12.96
N LEU A 258 9.76 6.39 -12.40
CA LEU A 258 11.20 6.69 -12.44
C LEU A 258 11.92 6.09 -13.65
N GLU A 259 11.31 5.11 -14.35
CA GLU A 259 11.85 4.62 -15.63
C GLU A 259 11.37 5.42 -16.87
N PHE A 260 10.48 6.40 -16.71
CA PHE A 260 10.06 7.31 -17.81
C PHE A 260 10.77 8.68 -17.83
N PHE A 261 11.88 8.84 -17.11
CA PHE A 261 12.85 9.89 -17.43
C PHE A 261 14.03 9.32 -18.22
N PRO A 262 13.90 9.01 -19.53
CA PRO A 262 15.06 9.17 -20.38
C PRO A 262 15.27 10.68 -20.49
N TYR A 263 16.35 11.14 -19.87
CA TYR A 263 17.06 12.32 -20.36
C TYR A 263 17.01 12.34 -21.89
N THR A 264 16.33 13.31 -22.47
CA THR A 264 16.72 13.87 -23.76
C THR A 264 16.44 15.37 -23.72
N TYR A 265 17.46 16.09 -23.29
CA TYR A 265 17.72 17.42 -23.83
C TYR A 265 17.87 17.28 -25.35
N LEU A 266 17.05 17.99 -26.11
CA LEU A 266 17.40 18.62 -27.39
C LEU A 266 16.52 19.86 -27.56
#